data_AF-A0AAU6WCU6-F1
#
_entry.id   AF-A0AAU6WCU6-F1
#
_cell.length_a   1.000
_cell.length_b   1.000
_cell.length_c   1.000
_cell.angle_alpha   90.00
_cell.angle_beta   90.00
_cell.angle_gamma   90.00
#
_symmetry.space_group_name_H-M   'P 1'
#
loop_
_entity.id
_entity.type
_entity.pdbx_description
1 polymer ?
#
loop_
_entity_poly.entity_id
_entity_poly.type
_entity_poly.pdbx_seq_one_letter_code
_entity_poly.pdbx_strand_id
1 'polypeptide(L)'
;MQDFLAGSESLSPQENTKELCSTDQCVEEWSTSNGNFLQFESQGAAEQFATYLGDDGRRWRNIVLDMSGKELSFEQKKEVIDTLFASHDWS
;
A
#
# COMPACT_ATOMS: atom_id res chain seq x y z
N MET A 1 -13.86 -29.76 -11.68
CA MET A 1 -12.60 -29.02 -11.51
C MET A 1 -13.03 -27.56 -11.54
N GLN A 2 -13.24 -26.97 -10.37
CA GLN A 2 -13.91 -25.67 -10.22
C GLN A 2 -12.85 -24.59 -9.96
N ASP A 3 -13.10 -23.45 -10.59
CA ASP A 3 -12.18 -22.37 -10.92
C ASP A 3 -11.46 -21.73 -9.73
N PHE A 4 -10.17 -21.50 -9.93
CA PHE A 4 -9.19 -20.97 -8.96
C PHE A 4 -9.00 -19.45 -9.11
N LEU A 5 -10.06 -18.68 -9.36
CA LEU A 5 -9.96 -17.24 -9.67
C LEU A 5 -10.86 -16.34 -8.79
N ALA A 6 -11.04 -16.67 -7.52
CA ALA A 6 -11.77 -15.83 -6.56
C ALA A 6 -10.84 -15.07 -5.59
N GLY A 7 -9.58 -14.83 -5.97
CA GLY A 7 -8.57 -14.26 -5.08
C GLY A 7 -7.96 -12.92 -5.54
N SER A 8 -8.36 -12.36 -6.68
CA SER A 8 -7.64 -11.24 -7.30
C SER A 8 -8.44 -9.96 -7.52
N GLU A 9 -9.72 -9.90 -7.11
CA GLU A 9 -10.52 -8.68 -7.26
C GLU A 9 -10.22 -7.60 -6.20
N SER A 10 -9.69 -7.97 -5.03
CA SER A 10 -9.43 -7.03 -3.91
C SER A 10 -8.25 -6.08 -4.13
N LEU A 11 -7.35 -6.36 -5.07
CA LEU A 11 -6.11 -5.61 -5.25
C LEU A 11 -6.07 -4.83 -6.56
N SER A 12 -7.21 -4.51 -7.18
CA SER A 12 -7.23 -3.67 -8.38
C SER A 12 -6.68 -2.27 -8.03
N PRO A 13 -5.40 -1.95 -8.36
CA PRO A 13 -4.79 -0.72 -7.91
C PRO A 13 -5.35 0.41 -8.74
N GLN A 14 -5.98 1.38 -8.09
CA GLN A 14 -6.40 2.62 -8.74
C GLN A 14 -5.34 3.67 -8.51
N GLU A 15 -4.73 4.17 -9.59
CA GLU A 15 -3.80 5.29 -9.53
C GLU A 15 -4.56 6.54 -9.06
N ASN A 16 -4.23 7.03 -7.87
CA ASN A 16 -4.89 8.18 -7.22
C ASN A 16 -3.92 9.29 -6.83
N THR A 17 -2.78 9.36 -7.51
CA THR A 17 -1.65 10.28 -7.24
C THR A 17 -2.06 11.75 -7.01
N LYS A 18 -3.13 12.25 -7.65
CA LYS A 18 -3.58 13.64 -7.47
C LYS A 18 -4.43 13.90 -6.23
N GLU A 19 -5.04 12.87 -5.64
CA GLU A 19 -5.98 13.04 -4.53
C GLU A 19 -5.37 12.75 -3.15
N LEU A 20 -4.45 11.79 -2.99
CA LEU A 20 -3.86 11.51 -1.66
C LEU A 20 -2.34 11.72 -1.50
N CYS A 21 -1.59 12.10 -2.55
CA CYS A 21 -0.30 12.78 -2.35
C CYS A 21 -0.52 14.21 -1.84
N SER A 22 -0.94 14.33 -0.59
CA SER A 22 -1.13 15.59 0.13
C SER A 22 0.19 16.19 0.64
N THR A 23 1.30 15.46 0.47
CA THR A 23 2.65 15.86 0.86
C THR A 23 3.54 16.04 -0.37
N ASP A 24 4.36 17.10 -0.38
CA ASP A 24 5.26 17.46 -1.50
C ASP A 24 6.27 16.37 -1.91
N GLN A 25 6.41 15.30 -1.14
CA GLN A 25 7.41 14.23 -1.34
C GLN A 25 6.83 12.91 -1.85
N CYS A 26 5.51 12.84 -2.03
CA CYS A 26 4.80 11.69 -2.58
C CYS A 26 4.79 11.81 -4.11
N VAL A 27 5.33 10.79 -4.79
CA VAL A 27 5.55 10.74 -6.24
C VAL A 27 4.40 10.05 -6.96
N GLU A 28 3.91 8.98 -6.36
CA GLU A 28 2.89 8.13 -6.95
C GLU A 28 2.07 7.46 -5.86
N GLU A 29 0.81 7.19 -6.17
CA GLU A 29 -0.09 6.52 -5.25
C GLU A 29 -1.02 5.54 -5.95
N TRP A 30 -1.18 4.37 -5.33
CA TRP A 30 -2.15 3.37 -5.75
C TRP A 30 -3.03 2.94 -4.58
N SER A 31 -4.34 3.06 -4.74
CA SER A 31 -5.31 2.58 -3.74
C SER A 31 -5.81 1.19 -4.09
N THR A 32 -5.95 0.33 -3.07
CA THR A 32 -6.66 -0.94 -3.15
C THR A 32 -7.85 -0.92 -2.20
N SER A 33 -8.70 -1.95 -2.22
CA SER A 33 -9.79 -2.05 -1.23
C SER A 33 -9.22 -2.15 0.20
N ASN A 34 -8.03 -2.76 0.34
CA ASN A 34 -7.41 -3.10 1.60
C ASN A 34 -6.33 -2.11 2.09
N GLY A 35 -6.01 -1.05 1.34
CA GLY A 35 -5.01 -0.06 1.76
C GLY A 35 -4.49 0.79 0.60
N ASN A 36 -3.80 1.88 0.94
CA ASN A 36 -3.20 2.80 -0.02
C ASN A 36 -1.68 2.65 -0.02
N PHE A 37 -1.09 2.57 -1.20
CA PHE A 37 0.35 2.49 -1.40
C PHE A 37 0.85 3.84 -1.88
N LEU A 38 1.71 4.47 -1.10
CA LEU A 38 2.30 5.78 -1.41
C LEU A 38 3.79 5.59 -1.69
N GLN A 39 4.24 5.93 -2.88
CA GLN A 39 5.66 5.99 -3.23
C GLN A 39 6.19 7.40 -2.99
N PHE A 40 7.33 7.49 -2.32
CA PHE A 40 8.00 8.74 -2.01
C PHE A 40 9.30 8.91 -2.81
N GLU A 41 9.74 10.16 -2.93
CA GLU A 41 10.99 10.54 -3.60
C GLU A 41 12.24 9.96 -2.93
N SER A 42 12.16 9.68 -1.62
CA SER A 42 13.28 9.14 -0.84
C SER A 42 12.82 8.20 0.26
N GLN A 43 13.75 7.35 0.70
CA GLN A 43 13.50 6.48 1.86
C GLN A 43 13.27 7.27 3.15
N GLY A 44 13.92 8.42 3.31
CA GLY A 44 13.74 9.27 4.49
C GLY A 44 12.34 9.89 4.56
N ALA A 45 11.79 10.32 3.41
CA ALA A 45 10.42 10.81 3.34
C ALA A 45 9.40 9.70 3.67
N ALA A 46 9.58 8.51 3.10
CA ALA A 46 8.76 7.35 3.42
C ALA A 46 8.84 6.95 4.91
N GLU A 47 10.03 7.02 5.52
CA GLU A 47 10.21 6.72 6.94
C GLU A 47 9.50 7.72 7.85
N GLN A 48 9.58 9.02 7.53
CA GLN A 48 8.86 10.05 8.27
C GLN A 48 7.34 9.83 8.20
N PHE A 49 6.82 9.52 7.01
CA PHE A 49 5.39 9.28 6.83
C PHE A 49 4.93 7.99 7.53
N ALA A 50 5.67 6.89 7.41
CA ALA A 50 5.36 5.65 8.13
C ALA A 50 5.40 5.84 9.66
N THR A 51 6.30 6.69 10.16
CA THR A 51 6.35 7.04 11.59
C THR A 51 5.11 7.80 12.03
N TYR A 52 4.58 8.70 11.19
CA TYR A 52 3.33 9.42 11.45
C TYR A 52 2.12 8.46 11.51
N LEU A 53 2.07 7.46 10.64
CA LEU A 53 0.99 6.45 10.62
C LEU A 53 1.05 5.46 11.80
N GLY A 54 2.22 5.25 12.39
CA GLY A 54 2.38 4.31 13.52
C GLY A 54 2.05 2.87 13.14
N ASP A 55 1.15 2.23 13.91
CA ASP A 55 0.80 0.81 13.72
C ASP A 55 0.02 0.52 12.44
N ASP A 56 -0.65 1.54 11.89
CA ASP A 56 -1.41 1.45 10.64
C ASP A 56 -0.52 1.60 9.40
N GLY A 57 0.75 1.99 9.60
CA GLY A 57 1.75 2.14 8.56
C GLY A 57 2.67 0.92 8.43
N ARG A 58 2.93 0.49 7.20
CA ARG A 58 4.02 -0.44 6.86
C ARG A 58 4.87 0.16 5.76
N ARG A 59 6.18 -0.03 5.81
CA ARG A 59 7.11 0.57 4.84
C ARG A 59 8.02 -0.47 4.24
N TRP A 60 8.29 -0.29 2.95
CA TRP A 60 9.35 -0.96 2.23
C TRP A 60 10.10 0.05 1.37
N ARG A 61 11.39 0.28 1.69
CA ARG A 61 12.23 1.30 1.02
C ARG A 61 11.54 2.68 1.04
N ASN A 62 11.16 3.17 -0.14
CA ASN A 62 10.49 4.45 -0.37
C ASN A 62 8.98 4.31 -0.60
N ILE A 63 8.38 3.13 -0.37
CA ILE A 63 6.94 2.89 -0.47
C ILE A 63 6.36 2.69 0.94
N VAL A 64 5.25 3.36 1.22
CA VAL A 64 4.47 3.21 2.45
C VAL A 64 3.10 2.64 2.10
N LEU A 65 2.71 1.59 2.80
CA LEU A 65 1.34 1.10 2.87
C LEU A 65 0.65 1.80 4.05
N ASP A 66 -0.39 2.55 3.74
CA ASP A 66 -1.32 3.16 4.67
C ASP A 66 -2.60 2.32 4.76
N MET A 67 -2.85 1.76 5.94
CA MET A 67 -4.08 1.03 6.26
C MET A 67 -5.01 1.82 7.18
N SER A 68 -4.71 3.10 7.45
CA SER A 68 -5.49 3.94 8.35
C SER A 68 -6.93 4.12 7.84
N GLY A 69 -7.88 4.18 8.78
CA GLY A 69 -9.30 4.32 8.45
C GLY A 69 -9.93 3.10 7.77
N LYS A 70 -9.21 1.97 7.65
CA LYS A 70 -9.72 0.71 7.12
C LYS A 70 -9.93 -0.29 8.27
N GLU A 71 -11.16 -0.78 8.40
CA GLU A 71 -11.48 -1.91 9.28
C GLU A 71 -11.14 -3.22 8.57
N LEU A 72 -9.87 -3.63 8.66
CA LEU A 72 -9.35 -4.82 7.99
C LEU A 72 -9.36 -6.03 8.92
N SER A 73 -9.81 -7.17 8.41
CA SER A 73 -9.59 -8.47 9.05
C SER A 73 -8.09 -8.82 9.09
N PHE A 74 -7.71 -9.78 9.93
CA PHE A 74 -6.33 -10.28 9.96
C PHE A 74 -5.86 -10.77 8.59
N GLU A 75 -6.72 -11.48 7.86
CA GLU A 75 -6.43 -12.01 6.52
C GLU A 75 -6.22 -10.88 5.51
N GLN A 76 -7.07 -9.84 5.54
CA GLN A 76 -6.92 -8.67 4.67
C GLN A 76 -5.63 -7.89 4.97
N LYS A 77 -5.29 -7.70 6.26
CA LYS A 77 -4.01 -7.09 6.66
C LYS A 77 -2.83 -7.90 6.16
N LYS A 78 -2.90 -9.23 6.28
CA LYS A 78 -1.86 -10.12 5.78
C LYS A 78 -1.71 -10.01 4.26
N GLU A 79 -2.80 -10.07 3.51
CA GLU A 79 -2.80 -9.99 2.04
C GLU A 79 -2.19 -8.69 1.51
N VAL A 80 -2.58 -7.54 2.08
CA VAL A 80 -2.06 -6.25 1.62
C VAL A 80 -0.60 -6.03 2.02
N ILE A 81 -0.17 -6.54 3.18
CA ILE A 81 1.23 -6.54 3.59
C ILE A 81 2.06 -7.46 2.71
N ASP A 82 1.55 -8.67 2.41
CA ASP A 82 2.22 -9.60 1.50
C ASP A 82 2.36 -8.94 0.11
N THR A 83 1.37 -8.17 -0.35
CA THR A 83 1.43 -7.39 -1.60
C THR A 83 2.52 -6.32 -1.61
N LEU A 84 2.69 -5.61 -0.48
CA LEU A 84 3.78 -4.62 -0.31
C LEU A 84 5.16 -5.24 -0.57
N PHE A 85 5.35 -6.50 -0.17
CA PHE A 85 6.63 -7.20 -0.31
C PHE A 85 6.71 -8.09 -1.57
N ALA A 86 5.58 -8.55 -2.11
CA ALA A 86 5.51 -9.45 -3.27
C ALA A 86 5.62 -8.73 -4.61
N SER A 87 5.22 -7.45 -4.69
CA SER A 87 5.34 -6.63 -5.90
C SER A 87 6.79 -6.37 -6.35
N HIS A 88 7.79 -6.97 -5.70
CA HIS A 88 9.21 -6.69 -5.90
C HIS A 88 10.00 -7.82 -6.56
N ASP A 89 9.35 -8.82 -7.16
CA ASP A 89 9.97 -9.68 -8.17
C ASP A 89 9.99 -8.95 -9.54
N TRP A 90 10.70 -7.82 -9.60
CA TRP A 90 10.96 -7.07 -10.83
C TRP A 90 12.44 -7.21 -11.18
N SER A 91 12.78 -8.38 -11.76
CA SER A 91 14.06 -8.60 -12.46
C SER A 91 14.09 -7.87 -13.79
#